data_AF-A0A8K0VS05-F1
#
_entry.id   AF-A0A8K0VS05-F1
#
_cell.length_a   1.000
_cell.length_b   1.000
_cell.length_c   1.000
_cell.angle_alpha   90.00
_cell.angle_beta   90.00
_cell.angle_gamma   90.00
#
_symmetry.space_group_name_H-M   'P 1'
#
loop_
_entity.id
_entity.type
_entity.pdbx_description
1 polymer ?
#
loop_
_entity_poly.entity_id
_entity_poly.type
_entity_poly.pdbx_seq_one_letter_code
_entity_poly.pdbx_strand_id
1 'polypeptide(L)'
;HFPHNVFRITYQCPVPAVSNEPVTKSWIIDATGAQFNIHTTCLEEAEYMSRYVDKVTSVNPAGIAKAMYDELCACPGLAGLHHLQRRSSAHSIQIGIFRWKSTCSLTLSSLLRLPEKEYCAATKKLLDLVEKEVKVFTLIW
;
A
#
# COMPACT_ATOMS: atom_id res chain seq x y z
N HIS A 1 10.58 7.02 -12.27
CA HIS A 1 10.14 6.13 -13.37
C HIS A 1 8.96 6.83 -14.01
N PHE A 2 9.07 7.28 -15.26
CA PHE A 2 7.96 7.97 -15.92
C PHE A 2 6.96 6.92 -16.43
N PRO A 3 5.63 7.17 -16.33
CA PRO A 3 4.64 6.27 -16.92
C PRO A 3 4.82 6.22 -18.45
N HIS A 4 4.33 5.15 -19.09
CA HIS A 4 4.56 4.83 -20.50
C HIS A 4 4.16 5.91 -21.53
N ASN A 5 3.54 7.02 -21.10
CA ASN A 5 3.00 8.08 -21.95
C ASN A 5 3.59 9.48 -21.66
N VAL A 6 4.71 9.54 -20.94
CA VAL A 6 5.43 10.79 -20.65
C VAL A 6 6.73 10.81 -21.42
N PHE A 7 6.89 11.83 -22.26
CA PHE A 7 8.05 12.02 -23.14
C PHE A 7 8.92 13.15 -22.62
N ARG A 8 10.24 12.91 -22.55
CA ARG A 8 11.23 13.92 -22.21
C ARG A 8 11.98 14.35 -23.46
N ILE A 9 11.99 15.65 -23.72
CA ILE A 9 12.77 16.26 -24.79
C ILE A 9 13.89 17.07 -24.13
N THR A 10 15.14 16.78 -24.47
CA THR A 10 16.30 17.52 -23.96
C THR A 10 17.02 18.20 -25.12
N TYR A 11 17.28 19.49 -24.98
CA TYR A 11 18.05 20.28 -25.92
C TYR A 11 19.28 20.85 -25.22
N GLN A 12 20.45 20.60 -25.80
CA GLN A 12 21.68 21.25 -25.40
C GLN A 12 21.86 22.50 -26.25
N CYS A 13 21.76 23.67 -25.61
CA CYS A 13 22.04 24.91 -26.29
C CYS A 13 23.55 25.05 -26.48
N PRO A 14 24.06 25.32 -27.70
CA PRO A 14 25.46 25.62 -27.89
C PRO A 14 25.85 26.84 -27.06
N VAL A 15 27.09 26.79 -26.56
CA VAL A 15 27.67 27.71 -25.60
C VAL A 15 27.51 29.16 -26.08
N PRO A 16 26.77 30.04 -25.38
CA PRO A 16 26.73 31.46 -25.72
C PRO A 16 28.11 32.06 -25.44
N ALA A 17 28.54 33.04 -26.25
CA ALA A 17 29.90 33.63 -26.23
C ALA A 17 30.36 34.25 -24.88
N VAL A 18 29.54 34.18 -23.83
CA VAL A 18 29.72 34.84 -22.52
C VAL A 18 29.74 33.83 -21.35
N SER A 19 29.44 32.54 -21.54
CA SER A 19 29.52 31.53 -20.46
C SER A 19 30.18 30.24 -20.95
N ASN A 20 31.10 29.64 -20.21
CA ASN A 20 31.85 28.45 -20.66
C ASN A 20 31.10 27.11 -20.51
N GLU A 21 29.84 27.11 -20.07
CA GLU A 21 29.09 25.88 -19.83
C GLU A 21 27.86 25.77 -20.76
N PRO A 22 27.64 24.60 -21.40
CA PRO A 22 26.46 24.38 -22.22
C PRO A 22 25.20 24.35 -21.36
N VAL A 23 24.22 25.18 -21.67
CA VAL A 23 22.93 25.19 -20.98
C VAL A 23 22.07 24.05 -21.54
N THR A 24 21.77 23.07 -20.69
CA THR A 24 20.84 22.00 -21.04
C THR A 24 19.44 22.38 -20.56
N LYS A 25 18.48 22.44 -21.50
CA LYS A 25 17.06 22.62 -21.19
C LYS A 25 16.30 21.34 -21.50
N SER A 26 15.34 21.01 -20.64
CA SER A 26 14.50 19.83 -20.82
C SER A 26 13.03 20.20 -20.67
N TRP A 27 12.20 19.59 -21.50
CA TRP A 27 10.75 19.71 -21.47
C TRP A 27 10.11 18.34 -21.34
N ILE A 28 8.93 18.33 -20.73
CA ILE A 28 8.09 17.15 -20.55
C ILE A 28 6.81 17.34 -21.34
N ILE A 29 6.46 16.34 -22.14
CA ILE A 29 5.18 16.21 -22.81
C ILE A 29 4.46 15.01 -22.20
N ASP A 30 3.35 15.27 -21.54
CA ASP A 30 2.53 14.24 -20.89
C ASP A 30 1.20 14.09 -21.65
N ALA A 31 1.08 13.00 -22.42
CA ALA A 31 -0.12 12.73 -23.21
C ALA A 31 -1.33 12.37 -22.32
N THR A 32 -1.10 12.04 -21.05
CA THR A 32 -2.15 11.78 -20.05
C THR A 32 -2.47 12.97 -19.18
N GLY A 33 -1.78 14.11 -19.35
CA GLY A 33 -1.88 15.27 -18.46
C GLY A 33 -3.30 15.77 -18.23
N ALA A 34 -4.15 15.80 -19.26
CA ALA A 34 -5.55 16.23 -19.14
C ALA A 34 -6.37 15.35 -18.18
N GLN A 35 -6.03 14.06 -18.04
CA GLN A 35 -6.67 13.14 -17.09
C GLN A 35 -6.30 13.46 -15.63
N PHE A 36 -5.16 14.14 -15.43
CA PHE A 36 -4.62 14.55 -14.15
C PHE A 36 -4.68 16.07 -13.93
N ASN A 37 -5.57 16.76 -14.64
CA ASN A 37 -5.78 18.22 -14.52
C ASN A 37 -4.55 19.08 -14.93
N ILE A 38 -3.70 18.56 -15.79
CA ILE A 38 -2.57 19.26 -16.41
C ILE A 38 -3.02 19.72 -17.80
N HIS A 39 -3.38 21.00 -17.94
CA HIS A 39 -3.92 21.55 -19.20
C HIS A 39 -2.84 22.09 -20.15
N THR A 40 -1.57 22.01 -19.75
CA THR A 40 -0.44 22.47 -20.56
C THR A 40 0.27 21.27 -21.17
N THR A 41 0.33 21.21 -22.50
CA THR A 41 0.86 20.05 -23.26
C THR A 41 2.37 19.89 -23.14
N CYS A 42 3.11 20.98 -22.91
CA CYS A 42 4.56 21.00 -22.83
C CYS A 42 4.99 21.92 -21.70
N LEU A 43 5.75 21.38 -20.74
CA LEU A 43 6.25 22.11 -19.57
C LEU A 43 7.75 21.93 -19.45
N GLU A 44 8.44 22.91 -18.88
CA GLU A 44 9.84 22.70 -18.49
C GLU A 44 9.92 21.60 -17.43
N GLU A 45 10.93 20.74 -17.51
CA GLU A 45 11.06 19.56 -16.63
C GLU A 45 11.05 19.95 -15.14
N ALA A 46 11.71 21.06 -14.78
CA ALA A 46 11.72 21.55 -13.40
C ALA A 46 10.31 21.95 -12.91
N GLU A 47 9.52 22.59 -13.77
CA GLU A 47 8.15 22.97 -13.46
C GLU A 47 7.25 21.73 -13.35
N TYR A 48 7.37 20.81 -14.30
CA TYR A 48 6.59 19.57 -14.30
C TYR A 48 6.85 18.72 -13.05
N MET A 49 8.13 18.50 -12.73
CA MET A 49 8.56 17.68 -11.59
C MET A 49 8.24 18.32 -10.23
N SER A 50 8.10 19.64 -10.16
CA SER A 50 7.78 20.32 -8.89
C SER A 50 6.28 20.40 -8.61
N ARG A 51 5.45 20.50 -9.67
CA ARG A 51 4.00 20.70 -9.53
C ARG A 51 3.18 19.41 -9.64
N TYR A 52 3.62 18.46 -10.46
CA TYR A 52 2.77 17.33 -10.87
C TYR A 52 3.34 15.96 -10.52
N VAL A 53 4.58 15.91 -10.03
CA VAL A 53 5.20 14.66 -9.59
C VAL A 53 5.27 14.64 -8.08
N ASP A 54 4.54 13.70 -7.48
CA ASP A 54 4.65 13.42 -6.06
C ASP A 54 6.09 12.97 -5.75
N LYS A 55 6.75 13.74 -4.91
CA LYS A 55 8.05 13.35 -4.36
C LYS A 55 7.78 12.34 -3.27
N VAL A 56 8.36 11.15 -3.42
CA VAL A 56 8.44 10.18 -2.32
C VAL A 56 9.32 10.80 -1.23
N THR A 57 8.69 11.40 -0.22
CA THR A 57 9.38 12.08 0.89
C THR A 57 9.98 11.09 1.87
N SER A 58 9.39 9.91 1.99
CA SER A 58 9.92 8.80 2.76
C SER A 58 9.54 7.47 2.12
N VAL A 59 10.49 6.55 2.10
CA VAL A 59 10.21 5.13 1.88
C VAL A 59 10.19 4.53 3.28
N ASN A 60 9.09 3.88 3.65
CA ASN A 60 9.05 3.08 4.88
C ASN A 60 9.51 1.66 4.53
N PRO A 61 10.71 1.23 4.97
CA PRO A 61 11.13 -0.14 4.79
C PRO A 61 10.07 -1.15 5.26
N ALA A 62 9.93 -2.21 4.47
CA ALA A 62 9.05 -3.31 4.82
C ALA A 62 9.43 -3.85 6.21
N GLY A 63 8.45 -3.92 7.10
CA GLY A 63 8.64 -4.44 8.46
C GLY A 63 8.88 -3.39 9.55
N ILE A 64 9.13 -2.11 9.24
CA ILE A 64 9.30 -1.08 10.30
C ILE A 64 8.06 -0.98 11.18
N ALA A 65 6.87 -0.91 10.58
CA ALA A 65 5.63 -0.86 11.35
C ALA A 65 5.45 -2.08 12.26
N LYS A 66 5.92 -3.26 11.82
CA LYS A 66 5.90 -4.48 12.63
C LYS A 66 6.88 -4.37 13.79
N ALA A 67 8.12 -3.92 13.53
CA ALA A 67 9.13 -3.74 14.57
C ALA A 67 8.67 -2.74 15.64
N MET A 68 8.15 -1.57 15.23
CA MET A 68 7.57 -0.58 16.15
C MET A 68 6.41 -1.16 16.96
N TYR A 69 5.56 -1.97 16.33
CA TYR A 69 4.44 -2.60 17.04
C TYR A 69 4.91 -3.67 18.04
N ASP A 70 5.97 -4.41 17.71
CA ASP A 70 6.57 -5.39 18.63
C ASP A 70 7.23 -4.69 19.83
N GLU A 71 7.86 -3.53 19.63
CA GLU A 71 8.36 -2.68 20.74
C GLU A 71 7.22 -2.20 21.65
N LEU A 72 6.11 -1.73 21.07
CA LEU A 72 4.92 -1.34 21.84
C LEU A 72 4.34 -2.51 22.64
N CYS A 73 4.34 -3.73 22.09
CA CYS A 73 3.92 -4.93 22.82
C CYS A 73 4.88 -5.31 23.96
N ALA A 74 6.15 -4.92 23.87
CA ALA A 74 7.17 -5.20 24.88
C ALA A 74 7.17 -4.18 26.04
N CYS A 75 6.46 -3.04 25.90
CA CYS A 75 6.35 -2.06 26.98
C CYS A 75 5.71 -2.67 28.24
N PRO A 76 6.30 -2.48 29.43
CA PRO A 76 5.74 -3.02 30.66
C PRO A 76 4.45 -2.29 31.06
N GLY A 77 3.59 -2.98 31.82
CA GLY A 77 2.36 -2.43 32.38
C GLY A 77 1.20 -2.37 31.38
N LEU A 78 0.21 -1.52 31.69
CA LEU A 78 -1.05 -1.45 30.94
C LEU A 78 -0.86 -1.00 29.48
N ALA A 79 0.16 -0.18 29.22
CA ALA A 79 0.45 0.34 27.88
C ALA A 79 0.75 -0.80 26.89
N GLY A 80 1.69 -1.71 27.21
CA GLY A 80 2.00 -2.83 26.33
C GLY A 80 0.97 -3.95 26.39
N LEU A 81 0.28 -4.13 27.53
CA LEU A 81 -0.77 -5.14 27.68
C LEU A 81 -1.88 -4.99 26.63
N HIS A 82 -2.34 -3.75 26.39
CA HIS A 82 -3.36 -3.48 25.37
C HIS A 82 -2.88 -3.86 23.95
N HIS A 83 -1.63 -3.57 23.61
CA HIS A 83 -1.06 -3.94 22.31
C HIS A 83 -0.88 -5.46 22.16
N LEU A 84 -0.46 -6.13 23.23
CA LEU A 84 -0.33 -7.58 23.29
C LEU A 84 -1.69 -8.28 23.14
N GLN A 85 -2.72 -7.77 23.81
CA GLN A 85 -4.09 -8.27 23.69
C GLN A 85 -4.60 -8.10 22.26
N ARG A 86 -4.41 -6.92 21.66
CA ARG A 86 -4.77 -6.66 20.26
C ARG A 86 -4.02 -7.59 19.28
N ARG A 87 -2.73 -7.84 19.51
CA ARG A 87 -1.93 -8.78 18.70
C ARG A 87 -2.49 -10.19 18.79
N SER A 88 -2.78 -10.65 19.99
CA SER A 88 -3.30 -12.00 20.27
C SER A 88 -4.71 -12.19 19.72
N SER A 89 -5.56 -11.15 19.78
CA SER A 89 -6.88 -11.14 19.14
C SER A 89 -6.77 -11.29 17.63
N ALA A 90 -5.92 -10.48 16.98
CA ALA A 90 -5.67 -10.60 15.54
C ALA A 90 -5.13 -11.98 15.14
N HIS A 91 -4.23 -12.54 15.96
CA HIS A 91 -3.71 -13.90 15.75
C HIS A 91 -4.81 -14.96 15.83
N SER A 92 -5.73 -14.84 16.79
CA SER A 92 -6.86 -15.77 16.95
C SER A 92 -7.79 -15.75 15.73
N ILE A 93 -8.07 -14.56 15.18
CA ILE A 93 -8.82 -14.41 13.93
C ILE A 93 -8.08 -15.08 12.77
N GLN A 94 -6.76 -14.89 12.65
CA GLN A 94 -5.95 -15.53 11.62
C GLN A 94 -5.98 -17.06 11.71
N ILE A 95 -5.95 -17.63 12.92
CA ILE A 95 -6.11 -19.07 13.14
C ILE A 95 -7.49 -19.53 12.64
N GLY A 96 -8.55 -18.79 12.94
CA GLY A 96 -9.91 -19.11 12.49
C GLY A 96 -10.02 -19.13 10.97
N ILE A 97 -9.45 -18.12 10.30
CA ILE A 97 -9.38 -18.04 8.83
C ILE A 97 -8.55 -19.21 8.26
N PHE A 98 -7.41 -19.53 8.87
CA PHE A 98 -6.56 -20.63 8.43
C PHE A 98 -7.28 -21.99 8.53
N ARG A 99 -7.95 -22.25 9.67
CA ARG A 99 -8.77 -23.45 9.88
C ARG A 99 -9.93 -23.52 8.90
N TRP A 100 -10.59 -22.41 8.62
CA TRP A 100 -11.63 -22.35 7.60
C TRP A 100 -11.07 -22.70 6.22
N LYS A 101 -9.93 -22.09 5.83
CA LYS A 101 -9.27 -22.36 4.55
C LYS A 101 -8.91 -23.83 4.39
N SER A 102 -8.37 -24.48 5.43
CA SER A 102 -8.05 -25.91 5.39
C SER A 102 -9.31 -26.79 5.35
N THR A 103 -10.37 -26.42 6.08
CA THR A 103 -11.60 -27.21 6.18
C THR A 103 -12.44 -27.13 4.90
N CYS A 104 -12.49 -25.96 4.27
CA CYS A 104 -13.31 -25.72 3.09
C CYS A 104 -12.52 -25.84 1.77
N SER A 105 -11.19 -25.97 1.84
CA SER A 105 -10.30 -25.92 0.67
C SER A 105 -10.52 -24.66 -0.19
N LEU A 106 -10.78 -23.52 0.45
CA LEU A 106 -11.09 -22.24 -0.20
C LEU A 106 -10.16 -21.12 0.30
N THR A 107 -9.92 -20.14 -0.56
CA THR A 107 -9.29 -18.87 -0.20
C THR A 107 -10.32 -17.76 -0.01
N LEU A 108 -9.98 -16.70 0.70
CA LEU A 108 -10.88 -15.52 0.83
C LEU A 108 -11.19 -14.91 -0.54
N SER A 109 -10.23 -14.85 -1.45
CA SER A 109 -10.44 -14.34 -2.80
C SER A 109 -11.35 -15.23 -3.64
N SER A 110 -11.29 -16.56 -3.47
CA SER A 110 -12.18 -17.50 -4.17
C SER A 110 -13.58 -17.53 -3.58
N LEU A 111 -13.75 -17.24 -2.28
CA LEU A 111 -15.06 -17.14 -1.62
C LEU A 111 -15.95 -16.10 -2.33
N LEU A 112 -15.39 -14.93 -2.65
CA LEU A 112 -16.13 -13.84 -3.31
C LEU A 112 -16.62 -14.18 -4.73
N ARG A 113 -16.14 -15.28 -5.31
CA ARG A 113 -16.50 -15.72 -6.66
C ARG A 113 -17.53 -16.85 -6.66
N LEU A 114 -17.95 -17.32 -5.48
CA LEU A 114 -18.91 -18.41 -5.38
C LEU A 114 -20.33 -17.94 -5.74
N PRO A 115 -21.18 -18.83 -6.28
CA PRO A 115 -22.61 -18.58 -6.39
C PRO A 115 -23.23 -18.25 -5.03
N GLU A 116 -24.26 -17.42 -5.00
CA GLU A 116 -24.83 -16.84 -3.76
C GLU A 116 -25.14 -17.87 -2.67
N LYS A 117 -25.74 -19.00 -3.03
CA LYS A 117 -26.08 -20.07 -2.05
C LYS A 117 -24.83 -20.68 -1.41
N GLU A 118 -23.79 -20.92 -2.20
CA GLU A 118 -22.51 -21.48 -1.73
C GLU A 118 -21.70 -20.44 -0.95
N TYR A 119 -21.71 -19.19 -1.42
CA TYR A 119 -21.13 -18.05 -0.73
C TYR A 119 -21.71 -17.91 0.68
N CYS A 120 -23.03 -17.92 0.84
CA CYS A 120 -23.70 -17.80 2.14
C CYS A 120 -23.29 -18.94 3.09
N ALA A 121 -23.28 -20.19 2.61
CA ALA A 121 -22.88 -21.34 3.42
C ALA A 121 -21.40 -21.29 3.82
N ALA A 122 -20.51 -20.97 2.88
CA ALA A 122 -19.07 -20.89 3.13
C ALA A 122 -18.71 -19.70 4.05
N THR A 123 -19.41 -18.57 3.91
CA THR A 123 -19.26 -17.38 4.76
C THR A 123 -19.74 -17.65 6.17
N LYS A 124 -20.91 -18.30 6.33
CA LYS A 124 -21.39 -18.70 7.66
C LYS A 124 -20.35 -19.58 8.37
N LYS A 125 -19.82 -20.59 7.68
CA LYS A 125 -18.78 -21.47 8.23
C LYS A 125 -17.47 -20.74 8.57
N LEU A 126 -17.10 -19.71 7.81
CA LEU A 126 -15.97 -18.84 8.13
C LEU A 126 -16.23 -18.08 9.44
N LEU A 127 -17.40 -17.46 9.56
CA LEU A 127 -17.78 -16.69 10.74
C LEU A 127 -17.87 -17.57 11.98
N ASP A 128 -18.47 -18.76 11.88
CA ASP A 128 -18.58 -19.72 13.00
C ASP A 128 -17.19 -20.12 13.54
N LEU A 129 -16.21 -20.32 12.63
CA LEU A 129 -14.84 -20.68 13.02
C LEU A 129 -14.08 -19.49 13.62
N VAL A 130 -14.23 -18.29 13.06
CA VAL A 130 -13.62 -17.08 13.63
C VAL A 130 -14.22 -16.78 15.00
N GLU A 131 -15.54 -16.86 15.15
CA GLU A 131 -16.24 -16.66 16.42
C GLU A 131 -15.74 -17.65 17.49
N LYS A 132 -15.56 -18.92 17.11
CA LYS A 132 -14.99 -19.94 18.01
C LYS A 132 -13.60 -19.56 18.50
N GLU A 133 -12.69 -19.14 17.63
CA GLU A 133 -11.33 -18.74 18.06
C GLU A 133 -11.34 -17.46 18.90
N VAL A 134 -12.20 -16.48 18.55
CA VAL A 134 -12.35 -15.25 19.34
C VAL A 134 -12.89 -15.56 20.74
N LYS A 135 -13.88 -16.46 20.86
CA LYS A 135 -14.40 -16.91 22.15
C LYS A 135 -13.33 -17.58 23.01
N VAL A 136 -12.53 -18.47 22.40
CA VAL A 136 -11.40 -19.11 23.10
C VAL A 136 -10.43 -18.06 23.62
N PHE A 137 -10.09 -17.07 22.79
CA PHE A 137 -9.24 -15.95 23.19
C PHE A 137 -9.83 -15.17 24.38
N THR A 138 -11.12 -14.79 24.32
CA THR A 138 -11.78 -14.04 25.42
C THR A 138 -11.91 -14.81 26.73
N LEU A 139 -11.76 -16.15 26.72
CA LEU A 139 -11.78 -16.97 27.93
C LEU A 139 -10.39 -17.13 28.57
N ILE A 140 -9.33 -16.87 27.80
CA ILE A 140 -7.92 -16.98 28.24
C ILE A 140 -7.43 -15.65 28.85
N TRP A 141 -8.08 -14.54 28.51
CA TRP A 141 -7.77 -13.18 28.96
C TRP A 141 -8.84 -12.66 29.91
#